data_AF-A0AAF0DKJ4-F1
#
_entry.id   AF-A0AAF0DKJ4-F1
#
_cell.length_a   1.000
_cell.length_b   1.000
_cell.length_c   1.000
_cell.angle_alpha   90.00
_cell.angle_beta   90.00
_cell.angle_gamma   90.00
#
_symmetry.space_group_name_H-M   'P 1'
#
loop_
_entity.id
_entity.type
_entity.pdbx_description
1 polymer ?
#
loop_
_entity_poly.entity_id
_entity_poly.type
_entity_poly.pdbx_seq_one_letter_code
_entity_poly.pdbx_strand_id
1 'polypeptide(L)'
;MGRALAQSQTRVMLSENLELLRLSQRSPTLLESLPSGSRRSLTSAFAKLETPELWMTYENLFLACLANSDDKSASECLERITSRFGPANERVMGLRGLYEEALAENETALEGILQGYNTVLKENPVNLPILKRRVALLRSMSRSADASAALVDLLNAFPVDAEAWCELSDLYISQGLHSQAVFCLEEALLISPNAWNLHAKLGEVYYASTTLSDNSETTLRILAESVKRFCRSIELCDNYIRGYYGLHMSTSRLLELMNIKSGSKVSDDIPAQETLQGLQNVSRTKLQDFVTRHAYAVAPNEGQGVLCAVEQLLENPNKAES
;
A
#
# COMPACT_ATOMS: atom_id res chain seq x y z
N MET A 1 16.45 -2.55 -13.23
CA MET A 1 15.61 -2.09 -12.11
C MET A 1 14.22 -1.69 -12.58
N GLY A 2 14.08 -0.86 -13.62
CA GLY A 2 12.79 -0.45 -14.18
C GLY A 2 11.83 -1.59 -14.53
N ARG A 3 12.31 -2.63 -15.23
CA ARG A 3 11.50 -3.83 -15.55
C ARG A 3 10.95 -4.55 -14.31
N ALA A 4 11.75 -4.71 -13.26
CA ALA A 4 11.32 -5.41 -12.04
C ALA A 4 10.23 -4.62 -11.29
N LEU A 5 10.29 -3.28 -11.31
CA LEU A 5 9.25 -2.41 -10.79
C LEU A 5 7.97 -2.47 -11.64
N ALA A 6 8.09 -2.35 -12.95
CA ALA A 6 6.94 -2.45 -13.85
C ALA A 6 6.24 -3.81 -13.67
N GLN A 7 7.01 -4.89 -13.51
CA GLN A 7 6.48 -6.22 -13.22
C GLN A 7 5.86 -6.34 -11.82
N SER A 8 6.44 -5.72 -10.79
CA SER A 8 5.84 -5.76 -9.45
C SER A 8 4.54 -4.97 -9.40
N GLN A 9 4.50 -3.77 -10.00
CA GLN A 9 3.32 -2.92 -10.03
C GLN A 9 2.20 -3.52 -10.87
N THR A 10 2.55 -4.06 -12.05
CA THR A 10 1.57 -4.82 -12.83
C THR A 10 1.09 -6.04 -12.06
N ARG A 11 1.97 -6.83 -11.43
CA ARG A 11 1.54 -8.00 -10.62
C ARG A 11 0.65 -7.64 -9.44
N VAL A 12 0.87 -6.52 -8.75
CA VAL A 12 -0.03 -6.03 -7.70
C VAL A 12 -1.41 -5.75 -8.31
N MET A 13 -1.47 -4.97 -9.39
CA MET A 13 -2.72 -4.68 -10.11
C MET A 13 -3.42 -5.95 -10.67
N LEU A 14 -2.64 -6.96 -11.09
CA LEU A 14 -3.14 -8.25 -11.56
C LEU A 14 -3.63 -9.14 -10.40
N SER A 15 -3.00 -9.08 -9.23
CA SER A 15 -3.35 -9.92 -8.06
C SER A 15 -4.69 -9.54 -7.44
N GLU A 16 -5.06 -8.27 -7.53
CA GLU A 16 -6.37 -7.76 -7.11
C GLU A 16 -7.50 -8.18 -8.07
N ASN A 17 -7.17 -8.70 -9.25
CA ASN A 17 -8.13 -9.05 -10.30
C ASN A 17 -7.86 -10.46 -10.86
N LEU A 18 -8.55 -11.47 -10.34
CA LEU A 18 -8.37 -12.87 -10.77
C LEU A 18 -8.56 -13.10 -12.28
N GLU A 19 -9.37 -12.25 -12.94
CA GLU A 19 -9.57 -12.27 -14.40
C GLU A 19 -8.33 -11.81 -15.17
N LEU A 20 -7.55 -10.88 -14.62
CA LEU A 20 -6.33 -10.35 -15.20
C LEU A 20 -5.21 -11.39 -15.26
N LEU A 21 -5.11 -12.26 -14.23
CA LEU A 21 -4.20 -13.41 -14.25
C LEU A 21 -4.57 -14.42 -15.35
N ARG A 22 -5.86 -14.65 -15.59
CA ARG A 22 -6.34 -15.54 -16.67
C ARG A 22 -6.09 -14.93 -18.06
N LEU A 23 -6.21 -13.61 -18.19
CA LEU A 23 -5.89 -12.88 -19.42
C LEU A 23 -4.41 -13.00 -19.77
N SER A 24 -3.53 -12.92 -18.75
CA SER A 24 -2.07 -13.02 -18.92
C SER A 24 -1.63 -14.33 -19.60
N GLN A 25 -2.29 -15.44 -19.28
CA GLN A 25 -2.02 -16.77 -19.85
C GLN A 25 -2.51 -16.96 -21.30
N ARG A 26 -3.37 -16.06 -21.81
CA ARG A 26 -3.98 -16.16 -23.15
C ARG A 26 -3.68 -14.93 -24.02
N SER A 27 -2.72 -14.11 -23.62
CA SER A 27 -2.50 -12.76 -24.16
C SER A 27 -2.35 -12.70 -25.70
N PRO A 28 -1.54 -13.56 -26.37
CA PRO A 28 -1.31 -13.45 -27.81
C PRO A 28 -2.55 -13.83 -28.62
N THR A 29 -3.25 -14.90 -28.25
CA THR A 29 -4.44 -15.40 -28.95
C THR A 29 -5.63 -14.48 -28.77
N LEU A 30 -5.72 -13.81 -27.62
CA LEU A 30 -6.76 -12.82 -27.35
C LEU A 30 -6.59 -11.58 -28.25
N LEU A 31 -5.36 -11.09 -28.40
CA LEU A 31 -5.04 -9.90 -29.21
C LEU A 31 -5.41 -10.06 -30.69
N GLU A 32 -5.22 -11.26 -31.24
CA GLU A 32 -5.64 -11.62 -32.60
C GLU A 32 -7.16 -11.65 -32.77
N SER A 33 -7.89 -12.05 -31.72
CA SER A 33 -9.36 -12.13 -31.73
C SER A 33 -10.06 -10.79 -31.53
N LEU A 34 -9.36 -9.80 -30.96
CA LEU A 34 -9.91 -8.49 -30.62
C LEU A 34 -9.91 -7.54 -31.83
N PRO A 35 -10.96 -6.72 -32.01
CA PRO A 35 -11.06 -5.80 -33.14
C PRO A 35 -9.88 -4.82 -33.17
N SER A 36 -9.04 -4.91 -34.19
CA SER A 36 -8.04 -3.89 -34.47
C SER A 36 -8.79 -2.65 -34.98
N GLY A 37 -9.05 -1.67 -34.10
CA GLY A 37 -9.76 -0.42 -34.39
C GLY A 37 -9.20 0.42 -35.55
N SER A 38 -8.13 -0.04 -36.19
CA SER A 38 -7.48 0.56 -37.36
C SER A 38 -7.96 0.01 -38.72
N ARG A 39 -8.65 -1.14 -38.78
CA ARG A 39 -9.15 -1.65 -40.08
C ARG A 39 -10.54 -1.11 -40.39
N ARG A 40 -10.59 0.07 -40.99
CA ARG A 40 -11.73 0.52 -41.83
C ARG A 40 -11.81 -0.37 -43.09
N SER A 41 -12.13 -1.65 -42.91
CA SER A 41 -12.63 -2.48 -44.00
C SER A 41 -14.13 -2.21 -44.08
N LEU A 42 -14.57 -1.50 -45.12
CA LEU A 42 -15.97 -1.15 -45.39
C LEU A 42 -16.89 -2.37 -45.65
N THR A 43 -16.47 -3.57 -45.28
CA THR A 43 -17.15 -4.85 -45.56
C THR A 43 -17.55 -5.62 -44.30
N SER A 44 -17.36 -5.07 -43.10
CA SER A 44 -17.89 -5.66 -41.87
C SER A 44 -19.07 -4.83 -41.36
N ALA A 45 -20.29 -5.28 -41.65
CA ALA A 45 -21.52 -4.79 -41.01
C ALA A 45 -21.58 -5.09 -39.50
N PHE A 46 -20.49 -5.59 -38.92
CA PHE A 46 -20.26 -5.84 -37.50
C PHE A 46 -18.92 -5.23 -37.08
N ALA A 47 -18.69 -3.95 -37.34
CA ALA A 47 -17.83 -3.18 -36.45
C ALA A 47 -18.46 -3.30 -35.07
N LYS A 48 -18.02 -4.29 -34.28
CA LYS A 48 -18.43 -4.49 -32.89
C LYS A 48 -18.42 -3.10 -32.26
N LEU A 49 -19.57 -2.68 -31.74
CA LEU A 49 -19.73 -1.36 -31.12
C LEU A 49 -18.51 -1.15 -30.21
N GLU A 50 -17.78 -0.05 -30.40
CA GLU A 50 -16.72 0.30 -29.46
C GLU A 50 -17.36 0.48 -28.09
N THR A 51 -17.08 -0.43 -27.16
CA THR A 51 -17.58 -0.35 -25.79
C THR A 51 -16.44 0.05 -24.84
N PRO A 52 -16.73 0.72 -23.71
CA PRO A 52 -15.72 1.00 -22.69
C PRO A 52 -15.00 -0.25 -22.20
N GLU A 53 -15.70 -1.39 -22.12
CA GLU A 53 -15.15 -2.68 -21.66
C GLU A 53 -14.09 -3.23 -22.62
N LEU A 54 -14.22 -2.95 -23.93
CA LEU A 54 -13.21 -3.32 -24.91
C LEU A 54 -11.86 -2.64 -24.61
N TRP A 55 -11.89 -1.35 -24.30
CA TRP A 55 -10.67 -0.58 -24.02
C TRP A 55 -10.08 -0.89 -22.65
N MET A 56 -10.94 -1.16 -21.65
CA MET A 56 -10.47 -1.76 -20.40
C MET A 56 -9.78 -3.10 -20.65
N THR A 57 -10.30 -3.94 -21.55
CA THR A 57 -9.66 -5.21 -21.92
C THR A 57 -8.29 -4.99 -22.56
N TYR A 58 -8.13 -3.99 -23.43
CA TYR A 58 -6.83 -3.64 -24.02
C TYR A 58 -5.81 -3.18 -22.99
N GLU A 59 -6.21 -2.35 -22.03
CA GLU A 59 -5.33 -1.90 -20.96
C GLU A 59 -4.94 -3.04 -20.03
N ASN A 60 -5.92 -3.87 -19.66
CA ASN A 60 -5.72 -5.07 -18.87
C ASN A 60 -4.73 -6.04 -19.54
N LEU A 61 -4.89 -6.24 -20.86
CA LEU A 61 -4.00 -7.04 -21.67
C LEU A 61 -2.59 -6.43 -21.74
N PHE A 62 -2.49 -5.11 -21.93
CA PHE A 62 -1.22 -4.38 -21.90
C PHE A 62 -0.44 -4.62 -20.60
N LEU A 63 -1.10 -4.45 -19.44
CA LEU A 63 -0.49 -4.69 -18.13
C LEU A 63 -0.06 -6.15 -17.95
N ALA A 64 -0.89 -7.09 -18.40
CA ALA A 64 -0.59 -8.52 -18.35
C ALA A 64 0.59 -8.92 -19.24
N CYS A 65 0.70 -8.33 -20.44
CA CYS A 65 1.84 -8.52 -21.34
C CYS A 65 3.13 -7.99 -20.71
N LEU A 66 3.12 -6.80 -20.11
CA LEU A 66 4.27 -6.23 -19.41
C LEU A 66 4.73 -7.10 -18.23
N ALA A 67 3.79 -7.63 -17.43
CA ALA A 67 4.11 -8.54 -16.33
C ALA A 67 4.83 -9.82 -16.79
N ASN A 68 4.54 -10.26 -18.02
CA ASN A 68 5.10 -11.46 -18.66
C ASN A 68 6.32 -11.17 -19.56
N SER A 69 6.78 -9.91 -19.63
CA SER A 69 7.84 -9.48 -20.58
C SER A 69 7.50 -9.71 -22.05
N ASP A 70 6.21 -9.78 -22.40
CA ASP A 70 5.76 -9.79 -23.79
C ASP A 70 5.67 -8.35 -24.31
N ASP A 71 6.83 -7.75 -24.52
CA ASP A 71 6.97 -6.33 -24.88
C ASP A 71 6.36 -6.01 -26.25
N LYS A 72 6.25 -7.02 -27.14
CA LYS A 72 5.66 -6.87 -28.48
C LYS A 72 4.14 -6.71 -28.40
N SER A 73 3.47 -7.63 -27.72
CA SER A 73 2.01 -7.55 -27.53
C SER A 73 1.62 -6.33 -26.71
N ALA A 74 2.44 -5.95 -25.72
CA ALA A 74 2.26 -4.70 -24.97
C ALA A 74 2.36 -3.47 -25.89
N SER A 75 3.37 -3.40 -26.76
CA SER A 75 3.48 -2.30 -27.75
C SER A 75 2.23 -2.21 -28.62
N GLU A 76 1.75 -3.33 -29.14
CA GLU A 76 0.59 -3.36 -30.01
C GLU A 76 -0.70 -2.90 -29.29
N CYS A 77 -0.89 -3.30 -28.03
CA CYS A 77 -2.01 -2.80 -27.22
C CYS A 77 -1.91 -1.29 -27.01
N LEU A 78 -0.72 -0.79 -26.66
CA LEU A 78 -0.48 0.63 -26.43
C LEU A 78 -0.68 1.46 -27.70
N GLU A 79 -0.25 0.96 -28.87
CA GLU A 79 -0.47 1.59 -30.17
C GLU A 79 -1.95 1.69 -30.52
N ARG A 80 -2.71 0.60 -30.29
CA ARG A 80 -4.17 0.60 -30.52
C ARG A 80 -4.88 1.61 -29.62
N ILE A 81 -4.53 1.68 -28.34
CA ILE A 81 -5.08 2.65 -27.38
C ILE A 81 -4.67 4.08 -27.80
N THR A 82 -3.39 4.32 -28.13
CA THR A 82 -2.88 5.63 -28.56
C THR A 82 -3.57 6.11 -29.84
N SER A 83 -3.76 5.22 -30.81
CA SER A 83 -4.44 5.54 -32.07
C SER A 83 -5.89 5.98 -31.85
N ARG A 84 -6.58 5.38 -30.88
CA ARG A 84 -7.97 5.69 -30.57
C ARG A 84 -8.17 6.96 -29.76
N PHE A 85 -7.36 7.16 -28.71
CA PHE A 85 -7.55 8.24 -27.73
C PHE A 85 -6.61 9.42 -27.92
N GLY A 86 -5.58 9.26 -28.75
CA GLY A 86 -4.54 10.23 -29.00
C GLY A 86 -3.42 10.20 -27.96
N PRO A 87 -2.20 10.65 -28.33
CA PRO A 87 -1.06 10.68 -27.42
C PRO A 87 -1.19 11.73 -26.32
N ALA A 88 -2.05 12.73 -26.51
CA ALA A 88 -2.31 13.80 -25.53
C ALA A 88 -3.24 13.36 -24.38
N ASN A 89 -3.86 12.18 -24.47
CA ASN A 89 -4.71 11.66 -23.42
C ASN A 89 -3.88 11.28 -22.18
N GLU A 90 -4.24 11.80 -21.01
CA GLU A 90 -3.47 11.63 -19.77
C GLU A 90 -3.28 10.15 -19.39
N ARG A 91 -4.30 9.31 -19.58
CA ARG A 91 -4.22 7.87 -19.31
C ARG A 91 -3.24 7.20 -20.28
N VAL A 92 -3.27 7.58 -21.56
CA VAL A 92 -2.30 7.10 -22.56
C VAL A 92 -0.87 7.54 -22.23
N MET A 93 -0.68 8.77 -21.74
CA MET A 93 0.64 9.23 -21.27
C MET A 93 1.17 8.35 -20.14
N GLY A 94 0.32 8.02 -19.15
CA GLY A 94 0.68 7.13 -18.04
C GLY A 94 1.05 5.71 -18.50
N LEU A 95 0.26 5.13 -19.41
CA LEU A 95 0.55 3.80 -19.98
C LEU A 95 1.84 3.80 -20.80
N ARG A 96 2.08 4.86 -21.58
CA ARG A 96 3.34 5.04 -22.32
C ARG A 96 4.53 5.12 -21.39
N GLY A 97 4.43 5.93 -20.34
CA GLY A 97 5.46 6.04 -19.31
C GLY A 97 5.78 4.69 -18.66
N LEU A 98 4.75 3.92 -18.27
CA LEU A 98 4.93 2.57 -17.74
C LEU A 98 5.63 1.62 -18.73
N TYR A 99 5.30 1.72 -20.03
CA TYR A 99 5.96 0.94 -21.07
C TYR A 99 7.44 1.31 -21.21
N GLU A 100 7.76 2.60 -21.23
CA GLU A 100 9.13 3.11 -21.30
C GLU A 100 9.95 2.71 -20.06
N GLU A 101 9.35 2.77 -18.85
CA GLU A 101 9.95 2.29 -17.60
C GLU A 101 10.31 0.80 -17.66
N ALA A 102 9.44 -0.02 -18.26
CA ALA A 102 9.65 -1.46 -18.40
C ALA A 102 10.78 -1.80 -19.39
N LEU A 103 10.95 -0.97 -20.42
CA LEU A 103 12.00 -1.11 -21.44
C LEU A 103 13.35 -0.47 -21.03
N ALA A 104 13.36 0.39 -20.02
CA ALA A 104 14.57 1.07 -19.58
C ALA A 104 15.64 0.07 -19.09
N GLU A 105 16.76 0.03 -19.81
CA GLU A 105 17.90 -0.85 -19.52
C GLU A 105 18.78 -0.29 -18.39
N ASN A 106 18.88 1.04 -18.32
CA ASN A 106 19.89 1.75 -17.53
C ASN A 106 19.26 2.86 -16.67
N GLU A 107 19.97 3.29 -15.64
CA GLU A 107 19.58 4.45 -14.82
C GLU A 107 19.48 5.74 -15.64
N THR A 108 20.33 5.92 -16.66
CA THR A 108 20.26 7.08 -17.57
C THR A 108 18.95 7.13 -18.36
N ALA A 109 18.40 5.98 -18.75
CA ALA A 109 17.11 5.91 -19.43
C ALA A 109 15.97 6.27 -18.47
N LEU A 110 16.03 5.79 -17.23
CA LEU A 110 15.07 6.15 -16.18
C LEU A 110 15.11 7.65 -15.87
N GLU A 111 16.28 8.28 -15.84
CA GLU A 111 16.40 9.73 -15.64
C GLU A 111 15.81 10.52 -16.82
N GLY A 112 15.97 10.03 -18.05
CA GLY A 112 15.33 10.61 -19.23
C GLY A 112 13.80 10.56 -19.16
N ILE A 113 13.24 9.42 -18.71
CA ILE A 113 11.80 9.26 -18.49
C ILE A 113 11.32 10.20 -17.38
N LEU A 114 12.05 10.32 -16.28
CA LEU A 114 11.74 11.24 -15.19
C LEU A 114 11.73 12.71 -15.66
N GLN A 115 12.67 13.11 -16.51
CA GLN A 115 12.67 14.44 -17.14
C GLN A 115 11.46 14.64 -18.06
N GLY A 116 11.04 13.60 -18.79
CA GLY A 116 9.81 13.59 -19.57
C GLY A 116 8.58 13.86 -18.70
N TYR A 117 8.44 13.15 -17.57
CA TYR A 117 7.36 13.38 -16.60
C TYR A 117 7.38 14.80 -16.05
N ASN A 118 8.56 15.31 -15.67
CA ASN A 118 8.70 16.68 -15.18
C ASN A 118 8.29 17.72 -16.24
N THR A 119 8.49 17.44 -17.52
CA THR A 119 8.06 18.33 -18.62
C THR A 119 6.54 18.32 -18.75
N VAL A 120 5.92 17.15 -18.75
CA VAL A 120 4.45 17.03 -18.78
C VAL A 120 3.81 17.72 -17.58
N LEU A 121 4.39 17.56 -16.38
CA LEU A 121 3.86 18.17 -15.15
C LEU A 121 4.09 19.69 -15.08
N LYS A 122 5.05 20.24 -15.81
CA LYS A 122 5.18 21.70 -15.97
C LYS A 122 4.04 22.29 -16.79
N GLU A 123 3.58 21.56 -17.81
CA GLU A 123 2.46 21.99 -18.66
C GLU A 123 1.10 21.70 -18.02
N ASN A 124 0.95 20.53 -17.40
CA ASN A 124 -0.26 20.10 -16.69
C ASN A 124 0.11 19.51 -15.31
N PRO A 125 0.16 20.36 -14.27
CA PRO A 125 0.53 19.94 -12.91
C PRO A 125 -0.44 18.94 -12.25
N VAL A 126 -1.66 18.81 -12.78
CA VAL A 126 -2.71 17.94 -12.22
C VAL A 126 -2.90 16.65 -13.04
N ASN A 127 -1.95 16.29 -13.91
CA ASN A 127 -1.97 15.04 -14.66
C ASN A 127 -1.73 13.84 -13.71
N LEU A 128 -2.81 13.28 -13.18
CA LEU A 128 -2.79 12.22 -12.17
C LEU A 128 -2.00 10.97 -12.62
N PRO A 129 -2.19 10.42 -13.83
CA PRO A 129 -1.40 9.28 -14.29
C PRO A 129 0.11 9.54 -14.22
N ILE A 130 0.56 10.73 -14.65
CA ILE A 130 1.98 11.09 -14.64
C ILE A 130 2.50 11.39 -13.23
N LEU A 131 1.70 11.99 -12.35
CA LEU A 131 2.05 12.14 -10.93
C LEU A 131 2.30 10.77 -10.28
N LYS A 132 1.38 9.81 -10.46
CA LYS A 132 1.54 8.45 -9.94
C LYS A 132 2.75 7.74 -10.55
N ARG A 133 3.03 7.92 -11.85
CA ARG A 133 4.23 7.37 -12.50
C ARG A 133 5.54 7.96 -12.00
N ARG A 134 5.59 9.28 -11.82
CA ARG A 134 6.76 9.96 -11.25
C ARG A 134 7.08 9.43 -9.84
N VAL A 135 6.08 9.28 -8.97
CA VAL A 135 6.27 8.69 -7.62
C VAL A 135 6.84 7.28 -7.72
N ALA A 136 6.19 6.43 -8.52
CA ALA A 136 6.62 5.05 -8.75
C ALA A 136 8.08 4.94 -9.23
N LEU A 137 8.43 5.74 -10.24
CA LEU A 137 9.76 5.76 -10.82
C LEU A 137 10.82 6.18 -9.79
N LEU A 138 10.58 7.25 -9.04
CA LEU A 138 11.49 7.72 -7.98
C LEU A 138 11.71 6.67 -6.89
N ARG A 139 10.65 5.96 -6.48
CA ARG A 139 10.75 4.84 -5.54
C ARG A 139 11.60 3.70 -6.10
N SER A 140 11.45 3.38 -7.39
CA SER A 140 12.23 2.33 -8.05
C SER A 140 13.73 2.63 -8.16
N MET A 141 14.07 3.91 -8.19
CA MET A 141 15.44 4.40 -8.19
C MET A 141 16.00 4.54 -6.76
N SER A 142 15.27 4.09 -5.73
CA SER A 142 15.62 4.25 -4.32
C SER A 142 15.82 5.72 -3.89
N ARG A 143 15.22 6.67 -4.62
CA ARG A 143 15.30 8.12 -4.33
C ARG A 143 14.20 8.52 -3.35
N SER A 144 14.26 7.99 -2.12
CA SER A 144 13.18 8.12 -1.12
C SER A 144 12.79 9.57 -0.80
N ALA A 145 13.77 10.48 -0.70
CA ALA A 145 13.50 11.90 -0.43
C ALA A 145 12.71 12.57 -1.57
N ASP A 146 13.10 12.30 -2.81
CA ASP A 146 12.41 12.82 -4.00
C ASP A 146 11.03 12.19 -4.17
N ALA A 147 10.88 10.91 -3.84
CA ALA A 147 9.60 10.23 -3.83
C ALA A 147 8.63 10.85 -2.81
N SER A 148 9.11 11.18 -1.60
CA SER A 148 8.33 11.91 -0.60
C SER A 148 7.88 13.28 -1.12
N ALA A 149 8.77 14.05 -1.77
CA ALA A 149 8.40 15.33 -2.37
C ALA A 149 7.37 15.17 -3.50
N ALA A 150 7.52 14.16 -4.35
CA ALA A 150 6.55 13.86 -5.42
C ALA A 150 5.19 13.41 -4.89
N LEU A 151 5.14 12.68 -3.76
CA LEU A 151 3.89 12.33 -3.08
C LEU A 151 3.21 13.56 -2.48
N VAL A 152 3.97 14.50 -1.92
CA VAL A 152 3.43 15.79 -1.45
C VAL A 152 2.84 16.58 -2.62
N ASP A 153 3.53 16.66 -3.76
CA ASP A 153 2.99 17.29 -4.97
C ASP A 153 1.67 16.63 -5.43
N LEU A 154 1.65 15.29 -5.43
CA LEU A 154 0.45 14.52 -5.79
C LEU A 154 -0.71 14.84 -4.84
N LEU A 155 -0.48 14.85 -3.53
CA LEU A 155 -1.49 15.12 -2.52
C LEU A 155 -1.96 16.59 -2.50
N ASN A 156 -1.09 17.53 -2.90
CA ASN A 156 -1.50 18.92 -3.14
C ASN A 156 -2.50 19.04 -4.30
N ALA A 157 -2.35 18.21 -5.34
CA ALA A 157 -3.30 18.16 -6.46
C ALA A 157 -4.54 17.29 -6.14
N PHE A 158 -4.35 16.21 -5.38
CA PHE A 158 -5.37 15.18 -5.09
C PHE A 158 -5.37 14.81 -3.59
N PRO A 159 -5.92 15.67 -2.72
CA PRO A 159 -5.85 15.48 -1.26
C PRO A 159 -6.70 14.32 -0.73
N VAL A 160 -7.61 13.78 -1.54
CA VAL A 160 -8.52 12.67 -1.18
C VAL A 160 -7.98 11.29 -1.62
N ASP A 161 -6.72 11.21 -2.04
CA ASP A 161 -6.07 9.94 -2.37
C ASP A 161 -5.50 9.26 -1.10
N ALA A 162 -6.30 8.37 -0.52
CA ALA A 162 -5.91 7.62 0.69
C ALA A 162 -4.69 6.71 0.45
N GLU A 163 -4.52 6.18 -0.76
CA GLU A 163 -3.37 5.34 -1.12
C GLU A 163 -2.09 6.17 -1.07
N ALA A 164 -2.10 7.38 -1.65
CA ALA A 164 -0.95 8.28 -1.61
C ALA A 164 -0.58 8.72 -0.18
N TRP A 165 -1.57 8.99 0.68
CA TRP A 165 -1.32 9.25 2.10
C TRP A 165 -0.67 8.05 2.80
N CYS A 166 -1.14 6.83 2.52
CA CYS A 166 -0.55 5.62 3.07
C CYS A 166 0.88 5.41 2.57
N GLU A 167 1.16 5.62 1.28
CA GLU A 167 2.51 5.52 0.72
C GLU A 167 3.47 6.54 1.33
N LEU A 168 3.02 7.78 1.52
CA LEU A 168 3.81 8.83 2.16
C LEU A 168 4.11 8.48 3.62
N SER A 169 3.13 7.90 4.33
CA SER A 169 3.34 7.40 5.70
C SER A 169 4.42 6.33 5.76
N ASP A 170 4.46 5.39 4.80
CA ASP A 170 5.48 4.33 4.76
C ASP A 170 6.89 4.89 4.53
N LEU A 171 7.03 5.88 3.65
CA LEU A 171 8.31 6.56 3.45
C LEU A 171 8.75 7.27 4.72
N TYR A 172 7.87 7.97 5.42
CA TYR A 172 8.21 8.63 6.68
C TYR A 172 8.56 7.63 7.79
N ILE A 173 7.86 6.49 7.90
CA ILE A 173 8.22 5.41 8.83
C ILE A 173 9.64 4.90 8.52
N SER A 174 9.96 4.65 7.24
CA SER A 174 11.29 4.18 6.84
C SER A 174 12.42 5.17 7.15
N GLN A 175 12.08 6.45 7.31
CA GLN A 175 13.02 7.53 7.66
C GLN A 175 13.03 7.84 9.17
N GLY A 176 12.23 7.15 10.00
CA GLY A 176 12.09 7.43 11.42
C GLY A 176 11.28 8.70 11.73
N LEU A 177 10.60 9.28 10.74
CA LEU A 177 9.80 10.49 10.82
C LEU A 177 8.37 10.17 11.30
N HIS A 178 8.26 9.66 12.53
CA HIS A 178 7.02 9.11 13.09
C HIS A 178 5.88 10.15 13.18
N SER A 179 6.17 11.41 13.51
CA SER A 179 5.13 12.45 13.62
C SER A 179 4.51 12.77 12.26
N GLN A 180 5.32 12.86 11.20
CA GLN A 180 4.81 13.04 9.85
C GLN A 180 4.04 11.80 9.36
N ALA A 181 4.49 10.60 9.72
CA ALA A 181 3.76 9.37 9.40
C ALA A 181 2.38 9.31 10.09
N VAL A 182 2.29 9.70 11.36
CA VAL A 182 1.02 9.83 12.09
C VAL A 182 0.07 10.76 11.35
N PHE A 183 0.53 11.96 10.99
CA PHE A 183 -0.28 12.92 10.24
C PHE A 183 -0.84 12.32 8.94
N CYS A 184 0.01 11.64 8.16
CA CYS A 184 -0.42 11.01 6.91
C CYS A 184 -1.47 9.92 7.14
N LEU A 185 -1.31 9.09 8.17
CA LEU A 185 -2.28 8.05 8.51
C LEU A 185 -3.61 8.62 9.03
N GLU A 186 -3.56 9.74 9.76
CA GLU A 186 -4.77 10.44 10.19
C GLU A 186 -5.54 11.03 9.00
N GLU A 187 -4.85 11.65 8.04
CA GLU A 187 -5.47 12.12 6.80
C GLU A 187 -6.08 10.97 5.99
N ALA A 188 -5.38 9.82 5.89
CA ALA A 188 -5.92 8.63 5.26
C ALA A 188 -7.19 8.11 5.97
N LEU A 189 -7.23 8.19 7.31
CA LEU A 189 -8.40 7.81 8.12
C LEU A 189 -9.56 8.81 8.01
N LEU A 190 -9.31 10.09 7.71
CA LEU A 190 -10.38 11.04 7.39
C LEU A 190 -11.13 10.62 6.12
N ILE A 191 -10.41 10.05 5.14
CA ILE A 191 -10.98 9.54 3.89
C ILE A 191 -11.63 8.16 4.12
N SER A 192 -10.97 7.28 4.87
CA SER A 192 -11.41 5.89 5.12
C SER A 192 -11.49 5.56 6.62
N PRO A 193 -12.51 6.06 7.33
CA PRO A 193 -12.57 6.00 8.81
C PRO A 193 -12.70 4.58 9.38
N ASN A 194 -13.21 3.64 8.57
CA ASN A 194 -13.42 2.25 8.95
C ASN A 194 -12.28 1.31 8.49
N ALA A 195 -11.17 1.87 7.98
CA ALA A 195 -10.00 1.08 7.59
C ALA A 195 -9.27 0.54 8.84
N TRP A 196 -9.69 -0.64 9.31
CA TRP A 196 -9.16 -1.29 10.51
C TRP A 196 -7.64 -1.50 10.44
N ASN A 197 -7.09 -1.75 9.25
CA ASN A 197 -5.66 -1.91 8.99
C ASN A 197 -4.90 -0.61 9.22
N LEU A 198 -5.49 0.54 8.86
CA LEU A 198 -4.87 1.85 9.10
C LEU A 198 -4.91 2.24 10.58
N HIS A 199 -5.96 1.88 11.32
CA HIS A 199 -5.97 2.04 12.78
C HIS A 199 -4.85 1.23 13.44
N ALA A 200 -4.65 -0.03 13.05
CA ALA A 200 -3.54 -0.81 13.58
C ALA A 200 -2.18 -0.23 13.21
N LYS A 201 -1.98 0.16 11.94
CA LYS A 201 -0.74 0.78 11.48
C LYS A 201 -0.44 2.08 12.25
N LEU A 202 -1.45 2.90 12.52
CA LEU A 202 -1.31 4.10 13.35
C LEU A 202 -0.91 3.74 14.79
N GLY A 203 -1.50 2.68 15.37
CA GLY A 203 -1.07 2.12 16.65
C GLY A 203 0.39 1.69 16.65
N GLU A 204 0.87 1.02 15.59
CA GLU A 204 2.27 0.63 15.45
C GLU A 204 3.22 1.83 15.40
N VAL A 205 2.86 2.89 14.66
CA VAL A 205 3.67 4.11 14.60
C VAL A 205 3.75 4.79 15.96
N TYR A 206 2.63 4.85 16.69
CA TYR A 206 2.64 5.34 18.08
C TYR A 206 3.53 4.47 18.96
N TYR A 207 3.39 3.15 18.92
CA TYR A 207 4.23 2.23 19.68
C TYR A 207 5.72 2.40 19.35
N ALA A 208 6.09 2.49 18.08
CA ALA A 208 7.48 2.69 17.65
C ALA A 208 8.06 4.03 18.11
N SER A 209 7.25 5.10 18.11
CA SER A 209 7.68 6.44 18.54
C SER A 209 8.04 6.52 20.03
N THR A 210 7.62 5.55 20.84
CA THR A 210 7.96 5.48 22.28
C THR A 210 9.46 5.34 22.53
N THR A 211 10.19 4.73 21.59
CA THR A 211 11.64 4.51 21.68
C THR A 211 12.44 5.82 21.55
N LEU A 212 11.82 6.87 21.02
CA LEU A 212 12.46 8.18 20.77
C LEU A 212 12.15 9.21 21.87
N SER A 213 11.25 8.90 22.80
CA SER A 213 10.81 9.82 23.86
C SER A 213 11.54 9.53 25.16
N ASP A 214 12.39 10.46 25.61
CA ASP A 214 13.06 10.39 26.91
C ASP A 214 12.11 10.71 28.08
N ASN A 215 11.01 11.42 27.82
CA ASN A 215 10.04 11.78 28.84
C ASN A 215 9.05 10.64 29.06
N SER A 216 9.19 9.98 30.21
CA SER A 216 8.35 8.85 30.59
C SER A 216 6.85 9.19 30.71
N GLU A 217 6.44 10.44 31.00
CA GLU A 217 5.00 10.80 30.95
C GLU A 217 4.48 10.85 29.51
N THR A 218 5.25 11.46 28.60
CA THR A 218 4.94 11.47 27.16
C THR A 218 4.86 10.06 26.61
N THR A 219 5.79 9.19 27.00
CA THR A 219 5.79 7.77 26.61
C THR A 219 4.52 7.04 27.04
N LEU A 220 4.03 7.28 28.26
CA LEU A 220 2.77 6.69 28.74
C LEU A 220 1.57 7.17 27.90
N ARG A 221 1.52 8.46 27.54
CA ARG A 221 0.44 9.02 26.70
C ARG A 221 0.45 8.45 25.28
N ILE A 222 1.64 8.34 24.68
CA ILE A 222 1.82 7.73 23.35
C ILE A 222 1.40 6.26 23.36
N LEU A 223 1.79 5.49 24.40
CA LEU A 223 1.36 4.10 24.55
C LEU A 223 -0.16 3.98 24.75
N ALA A 224 -0.77 4.88 25.51
CA ALA A 224 -2.23 4.91 25.67
C ALA A 224 -2.93 5.17 24.32
N GLU A 225 -2.38 6.04 23.48
CA GLU A 225 -2.90 6.26 22.13
C GLU A 225 -2.72 5.03 21.24
N SER A 226 -1.56 4.37 21.29
CA SER A 226 -1.33 3.08 20.62
C SER A 226 -2.41 2.05 21.00
N VAL A 227 -2.68 1.87 22.30
CA VAL A 227 -3.73 0.98 22.80
C VAL A 227 -5.10 1.35 22.24
N LYS A 228 -5.48 2.64 22.25
CA LYS A 228 -6.76 3.11 21.70
C LYS A 228 -6.90 2.76 20.21
N ARG A 229 -5.84 2.95 19.42
CA ARG A 229 -5.84 2.65 17.98
C ARG A 229 -5.93 1.15 17.69
N PHE A 230 -5.23 0.31 18.45
CA PHE A 230 -5.40 -1.14 18.34
C PHE A 230 -6.79 -1.60 18.76
N CYS A 231 -7.36 -1.04 19.84
CA CYS A 231 -8.75 -1.31 20.24
C CYS A 231 -9.73 -0.96 19.11
N ARG A 232 -9.57 0.20 18.45
CA ARG A 232 -10.42 0.59 17.32
C ARG A 232 -10.26 -0.36 16.13
N SER A 233 -9.04 -0.83 15.87
CA SER A 233 -8.77 -1.80 14.80
C SER A 233 -9.53 -3.12 15.02
N ILE A 234 -9.45 -3.69 16.22
CA ILE A 234 -10.12 -4.98 16.53
C ILE A 234 -11.64 -4.83 16.69
N GLU A 235 -12.12 -3.65 17.10
CA GLU A 235 -13.56 -3.33 17.12
C GLU A 235 -14.15 -3.37 15.70
N LEU A 236 -13.40 -2.86 14.71
CA LEU A 236 -13.79 -2.88 13.31
C LEU A 236 -13.57 -4.25 12.65
N CYS A 237 -12.58 -5.03 13.10
CA CYS A 237 -12.28 -6.37 12.57
C CYS A 237 -11.79 -7.35 13.65
N ASP A 238 -12.71 -8.17 14.16
CA ASP A 238 -12.45 -9.19 15.22
C ASP A 238 -11.49 -10.32 14.77
N ASN A 239 -11.25 -10.49 13.47
CA ASN A 239 -10.34 -11.51 12.95
C ASN A 239 -8.96 -10.96 12.60
N TYR A 240 -8.62 -9.74 13.03
CA TYR A 240 -7.34 -9.13 12.67
C TYR A 240 -6.22 -9.42 13.70
N ILE A 241 -5.46 -10.48 13.43
CA ILE A 241 -4.37 -10.99 14.29
C ILE A 241 -3.38 -9.88 14.67
N ARG A 242 -2.97 -9.07 13.69
CA ARG A 242 -2.00 -7.98 13.91
C ARG A 242 -2.52 -6.91 14.86
N GLY A 243 -3.83 -6.64 14.84
CA GLY A 243 -4.49 -5.75 15.79
C GLY A 243 -4.40 -6.25 17.23
N TYR A 244 -4.70 -7.54 17.45
CA TYR A 244 -4.57 -8.15 18.79
C TYR A 244 -3.12 -8.27 19.27
N TYR A 245 -2.19 -8.57 18.37
CA TYR A 245 -0.76 -8.62 18.69
C TYR A 245 -0.25 -7.25 19.15
N GLY A 246 -0.55 -6.19 18.40
CA GLY A 246 -0.18 -4.83 18.77
C GLY A 246 -0.86 -4.35 20.06
N LEU A 247 -2.11 -4.73 20.30
CA LEU A 247 -2.81 -4.47 21.56
C LEU A 247 -2.09 -5.14 22.73
N HIS A 248 -1.69 -6.40 22.58
CA HIS A 248 -0.97 -7.14 23.61
C HIS A 248 0.36 -6.46 23.95
N MET A 249 1.18 -6.16 22.93
CA MET A 249 2.47 -5.50 23.10
C MET A 249 2.34 -4.12 23.78
N SER A 250 1.39 -3.31 23.31
CA SER A 250 1.17 -1.96 23.84
C SER A 250 0.67 -1.97 25.29
N THR A 251 -0.24 -2.89 25.63
CA THR A 251 -0.76 -3.03 26.99
C THR A 251 0.29 -3.58 27.95
N SER A 252 1.07 -4.58 27.55
CA SER A 252 2.20 -5.11 28.34
C SER A 252 3.19 -4.01 28.69
N ARG A 253 3.66 -3.26 27.69
CA ARG A 253 4.64 -2.19 27.89
C ARG A 253 4.09 -1.06 28.75
N LEU A 254 2.81 -0.69 28.55
CA LEU A 254 2.17 0.35 29.35
C LEU A 254 2.04 -0.05 30.83
N LEU A 255 1.63 -1.29 31.11
CA LEU A 255 1.53 -1.83 32.46
C LEU A 255 2.88 -1.88 33.18
N GLU A 256 3.94 -2.30 32.48
CA GLU A 256 5.31 -2.33 33.01
C GLU A 256 5.75 -0.94 33.48
N LEU A 257 5.59 0.09 32.63
CA LEU A 257 5.98 1.45 32.96
C LEU A 257 5.13 2.06 34.08
N MET A 258 3.84 1.72 34.16
CA MET A 258 2.97 2.16 35.25
C MET A 258 3.39 1.54 36.59
N ASN A 259 3.77 0.25 36.61
CA ASN A 259 4.22 -0.43 37.82
C ASN A 259 5.53 0.16 38.37
N ILE A 260 6.46 0.56 37.50
CA ILE A 260 7.71 1.21 37.90
C ILE A 260 7.45 2.58 38.57
N LYS A 261 6.37 3.27 38.18
CA LYS A 261 6.05 4.64 38.57
C LYS A 261 5.02 4.78 39.70
N SER A 262 4.86 3.78 40.56
CA SER A 262 3.81 3.67 41.60
C SER A 262 3.77 4.76 42.71
N GLY A 263 4.23 5.99 42.43
CA GLY A 263 4.14 7.17 43.30
C GLY A 263 3.82 8.51 42.60
N SER A 264 3.71 8.58 41.26
CA SER A 264 3.32 9.82 40.56
C SER A 264 1.86 9.78 40.09
N LYS A 265 1.10 10.86 40.27
CA LYS A 265 -0.25 11.00 39.69
C LYS A 265 -0.17 10.78 38.17
N VAL A 266 -0.74 9.67 37.71
CA VAL A 266 -0.94 9.38 36.28
C VAL A 266 -2.08 10.26 35.77
N SER A 267 -1.93 10.87 34.59
CA SER A 267 -2.97 11.70 33.97
C SER A 267 -4.28 10.93 33.76
N ASP A 268 -5.43 11.60 33.87
CA ASP A 268 -6.77 11.00 33.70
C ASP A 268 -7.00 10.41 32.28
N ASP A 269 -6.19 10.80 31.30
CA ASP A 269 -6.28 10.34 29.90
C ASP A 269 -5.76 8.90 29.68
N ILE A 270 -5.09 8.31 30.69
CA ILE A 270 -4.48 6.98 30.62
C ILE A 270 -5.48 5.95 31.21
N PRO A 271 -5.77 4.85 30.50
CA PRO A 271 -6.69 3.83 30.99
C PRO A 271 -6.24 3.24 32.34
N ALA A 272 -7.21 2.91 33.20
CA ALA A 272 -6.94 2.29 34.49
C ALA A 272 -6.22 0.94 34.34
N GLN A 273 -5.40 0.60 35.33
CA GLN A 273 -4.60 -0.63 35.33
C GLN A 273 -5.47 -1.89 35.16
N GLU A 274 -6.63 -1.95 35.80
CA GLU A 274 -7.60 -3.04 35.68
C GLU A 274 -8.12 -3.19 34.23
N THR A 275 -8.43 -2.07 33.57
CA THR A 275 -8.86 -2.06 32.16
C THR A 275 -7.76 -2.60 31.24
N LEU A 276 -6.51 -2.17 31.46
CA LEU A 276 -5.36 -2.63 30.68
C LEU A 276 -5.10 -4.13 30.86
N GLN A 277 -5.19 -4.65 32.08
CA GLN A 277 -5.10 -6.09 32.36
C GLN A 277 -6.23 -6.87 31.67
N GLY A 278 -7.45 -6.34 31.68
CA GLY A 278 -8.58 -6.91 30.95
C GLY A 278 -8.32 -6.99 29.44
N LEU A 279 -7.87 -5.90 28.82
CA LEU A 279 -7.52 -5.85 27.38
C LEU A 279 -6.35 -6.79 27.04
N GLN A 280 -5.34 -6.88 27.91
CA GLN A 280 -4.22 -7.80 27.73
C GLN A 280 -4.68 -9.27 27.77
N ASN A 281 -5.61 -9.61 28.66
CA ASN A 281 -6.19 -10.95 28.73
C ASN A 281 -7.04 -11.28 27.50
N VAL A 282 -7.90 -10.35 27.07
CA VAL A 282 -8.71 -10.52 25.85
C VAL A 282 -7.82 -10.75 24.62
N SER A 283 -6.78 -9.93 24.45
CA SER A 283 -5.84 -10.09 23.33
C SER A 283 -5.10 -11.42 23.41
N ARG A 284 -4.59 -11.82 24.58
CA ARG A 284 -3.92 -13.10 24.77
C ARG A 284 -4.82 -14.29 24.42
N THR A 285 -6.05 -14.33 24.91
CA THR A 285 -7.00 -15.42 24.61
C THR A 285 -7.32 -15.50 23.12
N LYS A 286 -7.54 -14.35 22.45
CA LYS A 286 -7.79 -14.31 21.02
C LYS A 286 -6.58 -14.79 20.21
N LEU A 287 -5.37 -14.39 20.60
CA LEU A 287 -4.13 -14.85 19.96
C LEU A 287 -3.93 -16.38 20.11
N GLN A 288 -4.22 -16.95 21.27
CA GLN A 288 -4.18 -18.41 21.49
C GLN A 288 -5.19 -19.15 20.59
N ASP A 289 -6.40 -18.61 20.44
CA ASP A 289 -7.42 -19.15 19.54
C ASP A 289 -6.97 -19.09 18.08
N PHE A 290 -6.31 -18.01 17.63
CA PHE A 290 -5.75 -17.94 16.29
C PHE A 290 -4.68 -19.01 16.03
N VAL A 291 -3.70 -19.17 16.93
CA VAL A 291 -2.66 -20.21 16.80
C VAL A 291 -3.28 -21.60 16.77
N THR A 292 -4.26 -21.86 17.65
CA THR A 292 -4.96 -23.15 17.68
C THR A 292 -5.69 -23.42 16.37
N ARG A 293 -6.41 -22.44 15.82
CA ARG A 293 -7.11 -22.59 14.52
C ARG A 293 -6.14 -22.75 13.35
N HIS A 294 -5.01 -22.03 13.37
CA HIS A 294 -4.01 -22.09 12.29
C HIS A 294 -3.26 -23.42 12.26
N ALA A 295 -3.03 -24.06 13.41
CA ALA A 295 -2.47 -25.41 13.47
C ALA A 295 -3.31 -26.45 12.68
N TYR A 296 -4.59 -26.16 12.42
CA TYR A 296 -5.50 -27.01 11.66
C TYR A 296 -5.78 -26.53 10.23
N ALA A 297 -5.27 -25.37 9.80
CA ALA A 297 -5.58 -24.76 8.50
C ALA A 297 -4.32 -24.51 7.65
N VAL A 298 -4.34 -24.93 6.38
CA VAL A 298 -3.34 -24.51 5.38
C VAL A 298 -3.86 -23.22 4.74
N ALA A 299 -3.32 -22.06 5.16
CA ALA A 299 -3.78 -20.74 4.71
C ALA A 299 -2.59 -19.79 4.36
N PRO A 300 -2.82 -18.73 3.56
CA PRO A 300 -1.83 -18.10 2.67
C PRO A 300 -0.75 -17.27 3.38
N ASN A 301 0.29 -16.89 2.62
CA ASN A 301 1.51 -16.20 3.07
C ASN A 301 1.32 -14.87 3.84
N GLU A 302 0.15 -14.22 3.78
CA GLU A 302 -0.11 -12.97 4.51
C GLU A 302 -0.48 -13.27 5.98
N GLY A 303 0.44 -12.96 6.90
CA GLY A 303 0.22 -13.12 8.34
C GLY A 303 1.04 -14.22 8.99
N GLN A 304 1.75 -15.06 8.21
CA GLN A 304 2.67 -16.07 8.76
C GLN A 304 3.74 -15.46 9.67
N GLY A 305 4.32 -14.32 9.30
CA GLY A 305 5.30 -13.62 10.14
C GLY A 305 4.73 -13.17 11.48
N VAL A 306 3.49 -12.66 11.48
CA VAL A 306 2.80 -12.26 12.72
C VAL A 306 2.44 -13.49 13.55
N LEU A 307 1.99 -14.58 12.92
CA LEU A 307 1.69 -15.84 13.61
C LEU A 307 2.93 -16.43 14.28
N CYS A 308 4.08 -16.48 13.60
CA CYS A 308 5.33 -16.91 14.23
C CYS A 308 5.72 -16.00 15.41
N ALA A 309 5.53 -14.68 15.29
CA ALA A 309 5.77 -13.75 16.39
C ALA A 309 4.79 -13.97 17.56
N VAL A 310 3.54 -14.32 17.27
CA VAL A 310 2.53 -14.68 18.28
C VAL A 310 2.89 -15.98 18.98
N GLU A 311 3.30 -17.02 18.24
CA GLU A 311 3.77 -18.29 18.82
C GLU A 311 4.95 -18.04 19.77
N GLN A 312 5.95 -17.28 19.34
CA GLN A 312 7.09 -16.91 20.18
C GLN A 312 6.67 -16.14 21.45
N LEU A 313 5.72 -15.22 21.31
CA LEU A 313 5.18 -14.45 22.43
C LEU A 313 4.43 -15.33 23.44
N LEU A 314 3.71 -16.35 22.96
CA LEU A 314 2.98 -17.29 23.80
C LEU A 314 3.90 -18.34 24.46
N GLU A 315 4.97 -18.75 23.77
CA GLU A 315 5.98 -19.69 24.29
C GLU A 315 6.94 -19.04 25.30
N ASN A 316 7.33 -17.78 25.08
CA ASN A 316 8.27 -17.05 25.93
C ASN A 316 7.72 -15.65 26.28
N PRO A 317 6.83 -15.54 27.28
CA PRO A 317 6.25 -14.25 27.68
C PRO A 317 7.29 -13.19 28.09
N ASN A 318 8.51 -13.61 28.47
CA ASN A 318 9.58 -12.71 28.95
C ASN A 318 10.64 -12.35 27.88
N LYS A 319 10.53 -12.82 26.62
CA LYS A 319 11.51 -12.54 25.54
C LYS A 319 11.02 -11.56 24.47
N ALA A 320 9.72 -11.30 24.38
CA ALA A 320 9.18 -10.32 23.43
C ALA A 320 9.43 -8.86 23.86
N GLU A 321 9.99 -8.65 25.06
CA GLU A 321 10.21 -7.34 25.70
C GLU A 321 11.62 -6.76 25.46
N SER A 322 12.48 -7.44 24.68
CA SER A 322 13.83 -6.99 24.30
C SER A 322 13.90 -6.56 22.84
#